data_AF-A0A926EBZ0-F1
#
_entry.id   AF-A0A926EBZ0-F1
#
_cell.length_a   1.000
_cell.length_b   1.000
_cell.length_c   1.000
_cell.angle_alpha   90.00
_cell.angle_beta   90.00
_cell.angle_gamma   90.00
#
_symmetry.space_group_name_H-M   'P 1'
#
loop_
_entity.id
_entity.type
_entity.pdbx_description
1 polymer ?
#
loop_
_entity_poly.entity_id
_entity_poly.type
_entity_poly.pdbx_seq_one_letter_code
_entity_poly.pdbx_strand_id
1 'polypeptide(L)' 'MQNPLQMNQQNPLENDPQMQQYFDTLPKYVQENIKQSGAKFCSLAELQQCAANLTQSQQ' A
#
# COMPACT_ATOMS: atom_id res chain seq x y z
N MET A 1 -19.18 15.52 -24.95
CA MET A 1 -18.31 14.37 -24.63
C MET A 1 -18.19 14.31 -23.12
N GLN A 2 -19.06 13.55 -22.46
CA GLN A 2 -19.05 13.42 -21.00
C GLN A 2 -18.41 12.07 -20.69
N ASN A 3 -17.25 12.07 -20.05
CA ASN A 3 -16.66 10.90 -19.39
C ASN A 3 -16.97 11.00 -17.89
N PRO A 4 -18.08 10.44 -17.37
CA PRO A 4 -18.33 10.43 -15.94
C PRO A 4 -17.91 9.08 -15.35
N LEU A 5 -16.62 8.78 -15.33
CA LEU A 5 -16.07 7.68 -14.54
C LEU A 5 -14.72 8.08 -13.96
N GLN A 6 -14.71 9.16 -13.16
CA GLN A 6 -13.70 9.29 -12.12
C GLN A 6 -14.13 8.37 -10.98
N MET A 7 -13.97 7.05 -11.21
CA MET A 7 -14.12 6.05 -10.17
C MET A 7 -12.94 6.28 -9.24
N ASN A 8 -13.26 6.90 -8.11
CA ASN A 8 -12.41 7.15 -6.97
C ASN A 8 -11.57 5.89 -6.66
N GLN A 9 -10.38 5.77 -7.25
CA GLN A 9 -9.44 4.69 -6.98
C GLN A 9 -8.72 4.96 -5.66
N GLN A 10 -9.49 5.23 -4.60
CA GLN A 10 -8.96 5.24 -3.25
C GLN A 10 -8.31 3.89 -3.01
N ASN A 11 -7.02 3.91 -2.69
CA ASN A 11 -6.32 2.69 -2.40
C ASN A 11 -6.95 2.10 -1.13
N PRO A 12 -7.32 0.80 -1.12
CA PRO A 12 -7.92 0.16 0.04
C PRO A 12 -7.08 0.33 1.32
N LEU A 13 -5.77 0.52 1.17
CA LEU A 13 -4.82 0.82 2.25
C LEU A 13 -5.09 2.16 2.97
N GLU A 14 -5.65 3.16 2.29
CA GLU A 14 -6.03 4.46 2.88
C GLU A 14 -7.43 4.43 3.51
N ASN A 15 -8.25 3.43 3.17
CA ASN A 15 -9.59 3.25 3.75
C ASN A 15 -9.57 2.33 4.97
N ASP A 16 -8.48 1.59 5.21
CA ASP A 16 -8.33 0.71 6.36
C ASP A 16 -7.33 1.30 7.38
N PRO A 17 -7.80 1.75 8.56
CA PRO A 17 -6.92 2.40 9.54
C PRO A 17 -5.86 1.46 10.09
N GLN A 18 -6.12 0.15 10.19
CA GLN A 18 -5.12 -0.81 10.69
C GLN A 18 -3.98 -0.99 9.68
N MET A 19 -4.31 -1.09 8.39
CA MET A 19 -3.30 -1.14 7.33
C MET A 19 -2.52 0.16 7.25
N GLN A 20 -3.18 1.31 7.38
CA GLN A 20 -2.52 2.60 7.34
C GLN A 20 -1.56 2.80 8.52
N GLN A 21 -1.96 2.38 9.74
CA GLN A 21 -1.08 2.38 10.91
C GLN A 21 0.14 1.49 10.71
N TYR A 22 -0.06 0.26 10.22
CA TYR A 22 1.06 -0.63 9.93
C TYR A 22 1.97 -0.04 8.85
N PHE A 23 1.40 0.49 7.77
CA PHE A 23 2.13 1.14 6.69
C PHE A 23 3.00 2.30 7.20
N ASP A 24 2.48 3.14 8.10
CA ASP A 24 3.22 4.25 8.70
C ASP A 24 4.39 3.77 9.57
N THR A 25 4.26 2.60 10.20
CA THR A 25 5.35 1.98 10.98
C THR A 25 6.47 1.40 10.11
N LEU A 26 6.25 1.22 8.80
CA LEU A 26 7.25 0.67 7.90
C LEU A 26 8.38 1.67 7.62
N PRO A 27 9.60 1.20 7.31
CA PRO A 27 10.68 2.08 6.88
C PRO A 27 10.30 2.92 5.65
N LYS A 28 10.80 4.15 5.56
CA LYS A 28 10.51 5.06 4.43
C LYS A 28 10.73 4.40 3.07
N TYR A 29 11.81 3.64 2.88
CA TYR A 29 12.05 2.99 1.59
C TYR A 29 10.97 1.94 1.26
N VAL A 30 10.44 1.21 2.24
CA VAL A 30 9.36 0.23 2.03
C VAL A 30 8.08 0.97 1.65
N GLN A 31 7.77 2.07 2.37
CA GLN A 31 6.62 2.92 2.04
C GLN A 31 6.71 3.47 0.61
N GLU A 32 7.89 3.98 0.23
CA GLU A 32 8.14 4.51 -1.12
C GLU A 32 8.03 3.41 -2.19
N ASN A 33 8.62 2.23 -1.96
CA ASN A 33 8.52 1.08 -2.87
C ASN A 33 7.07 0.65 -3.08
N ILE A 34 6.30 0.55 -1.99
CA ILE A 34 4.88 0.20 -2.03
C ILE A 34 4.08 1.23 -2.83
N LYS A 35 4.29 2.52 -2.57
CA LYS A 35 3.63 3.62 -3.30
C LYS A 35 4.01 3.63 -4.78
N GLN A 36 5.29 3.48 -5.09
CA GLN A 36 5.80 3.46 -6.47
C GLN A 36 5.35 2.22 -7.25
N SER A 37 5.22 1.08 -6.57
CA SER A 37 4.70 -0.15 -7.16
C SER A 37 3.23 -0.02 -7.60
N GLY A 38 2.47 0.94 -7.04
CA GLY A 38 1.03 1.05 -7.28
C GLY A 38 0.25 -0.18 -6.78
N ALA A 39 0.84 -0.96 -5.87
CA ALA A 39 0.25 -2.18 -5.35
C ALA A 39 -0.98 -1.84 -4.49
N LYS A 40 -2.06 -2.58 -4.70
CA LYS A 40 -3.27 -2.48 -3.89
C LYS A 40 -3.33 -3.67 -2.95
N PHE A 41 -3.46 -3.38 -1.66
CA PHE A 41 -3.56 -4.40 -0.62
C PHE A 41 -5.01 -4.45 -0.16
N CYS A 42 -5.63 -5.63 -0.27
CA CYS A 42 -7.00 -5.82 0.18
C CYS A 42 -7.04 -6.32 1.64
N SER A 43 -5.89 -6.63 2.23
CA SER A 43 -5.77 -7.15 3.59
C SER A 43 -4.44 -6.77 4.24
N LEU A 44 -4.43 -6.62 5.56
CA LEU A 44 -3.23 -6.34 6.35
C LEU A 44 -2.16 -7.41 6.13
N ALA A 45 -2.54 -8.68 6.02
CA ALA A 45 -1.63 -9.77 5.76
C ALA A 45 -0.84 -9.61 4.44
N GLU A 46 -1.50 -9.14 3.37
CA GLU A 46 -0.82 -8.89 2.09
C GLU A 46 0.20 -7.76 2.22
N LEU A 47 -0.17 -6.68 2.93
CA LEU A 47 0.72 -5.55 3.20
C LEU A 47 1.92 -5.99 4.04
N GLN A 48 1.69 -6.77 5.09
CA GLN A 48 2.74 -7.32 5.95
C GLN A 48 3.70 -8.20 5.17
N GLN A 49 3.19 -9.09 4.32
CA GLN A 49 4.01 -9.98 3.51
C GLN A 49 4.84 -9.20 2.46
N CYS A 50 4.23 -8.20 1.81
CA CYS A 50 4.95 -7.33 0.87
C CYS A 50 6.06 -6.54 1.59
N ALA A 51 5.73 -5.93 2.72
CA ALA A 51 6.69 -5.23 3.54
C ALA A 51 7.84 -6.14 3.98
N ALA A 52 7.55 -7.36 4.46
CA ALA A 52 8.55 -8.34 4.86
C ALA A 52 9.50 -8.68 3.70
N ASN A 53 8.97 -8.94 2.50
CA ASN A 53 9.78 -9.21 1.31
C ASN A 53 10.69 -8.03 0.93
N LEU A 54 10.17 -6.80 1.00
CA LEU A 54 10.95 -5.59 0.73
C LEU A 54 12.04 -5.36 1.79
N THR A 55 11.75 -5.68 3.06
CA THR A 55 12.74 -5.59 4.14
C THR A 55 13.82 -6.66 4.07
N GLN A 56 13.46 -7.87 3.67
CA GLN A 56 14.39 -9.00 3.62
C GLN A 56 15.31 -8.92 2.39
N SER A 57 14.88 -8.27 1.31
CA SER A 57 15.68 -8.07 0.09
C SER A 57 16.78 -7.01 0.25
N GLN A 58 16.84 -6.31 1.39
CA GLN A 58 17.83 -5.28 1.71
C GLN A 58 18.93 -5.76 2.69
N GLN A 59 18.98 -7.06 3.02
CA GLN A 59 20.09 -7.70 3.76
C GLN A 59 21.08 -8.37 2.81
#